data_AF-A0A812C6F8-F1
#
_entry.id   AF-A0A812C6F8-F1
#
_cell.length_a   1.000
_cell.length_b   1.000
_cell.length_c   1.000
_cell.angle_alpha   90.00
_cell.angle_beta   90.00
_cell.angle_gamma   90.00
#
_symmetry.space_group_name_H-M   'P 1'
#
loop_
_entity.id
_entity.type
_entity.pdbx_description
1 polymer ?
#
loop_
_entity_poly.entity_id
_entity_poly.type
_entity_poly.pdbx_seq_one_letter_code
_entity_poly.pdbx_strand_id
1 'polypeptide(L)'
;MLFIFVFSLLAEISLVICDKNSKMMNLLRRKSSMKCLRTVVCIESPNSEVVSMAEANNVKLIAFQELVPCKSTDVCIICYTSGTTGIPKGAILTHYGMVSTAMAGLQHINFLGCDDVMISYLPLAHSYERFVEILEKVNASSIKKLIFNMALTAKSNELKRGIVRNDSFWDKLVFRDIQQSLGGRTKLIATGSAPLSSNVLSFLRCVVGCVIVEGYGQTETHGVCSLQHIGDREIGEVGPPLPCCYIKLVDIPEMNYFSSENNGEGEYIAPEKIENIYIQSTFISQIFVHGDSLQRLRKDILDDLTKLGKDAGLASFEQVKALHIHPELMTVENGLLTPTMKVKRKDKRHQFFEDISFSCWNTNI
;
A
#
# COMPACT_ATOMS: atom_id res chain seq x y z
N MET A 1 -0.74 21.55 -18.30
CA MET A 1 -0.86 20.50 -19.33
C MET A 1 -0.89 19.17 -18.60
N LEU A 2 -2.07 18.60 -18.39
CA LEU A 2 -2.25 17.39 -17.58
C LEU A 2 -1.96 16.18 -18.45
N PHE A 3 -0.84 15.50 -18.21
CA PHE A 3 -0.56 14.20 -18.82
C PHE A 3 -1.22 13.13 -17.96
N ILE A 4 -2.35 12.60 -18.44
CA ILE A 4 -2.93 11.38 -17.88
C ILE A 4 -2.15 10.21 -18.48
N PHE A 5 -1.27 9.60 -17.69
CA PHE A 5 -0.69 8.31 -18.03
C PHE A 5 -1.77 7.23 -17.82
N VAL A 6 -2.48 6.88 -18.89
CA VAL A 6 -3.32 5.67 -18.91
C VAL A 6 -2.37 4.50 -19.10
N PHE A 7 -2.09 3.75 -18.04
CA PHE A 7 -1.49 2.42 -18.15
C PHE A 7 -2.49 1.51 -18.87
N SER A 8 -2.32 1.40 -20.19
CA SER A 8 -2.96 0.38 -21.02
C SER A 8 -2.38 -0.98 -20.65
N LEU A 9 -2.82 -1.56 -19.54
CA LEU A 9 -2.94 -3.01 -19.48
C LEU A 9 -4.00 -3.36 -20.54
N LEU A 10 -3.58 -4.05 -21.59
CA LEU A 10 -4.42 -4.59 -22.66
C LEU A 10 -5.40 -5.62 -22.07
N ALA A 11 -6.39 -5.15 -21.30
CA ALA A 11 -7.53 -5.96 -20.93
C ALA A 11 -8.39 -6.08 -22.20
N GLU A 12 -8.41 -7.27 -22.79
CA GLU A 12 -9.34 -7.60 -23.86
C GLU A 12 -10.77 -7.67 -23.28
N ILE A 13 -11.41 -6.52 -23.13
CA ILE A 13 -12.75 -6.42 -22.56
C ILE A 13 -13.75 -6.99 -23.56
N SER A 14 -14.15 -8.24 -23.34
CA SER A 14 -15.12 -8.95 -24.17
C SER A 14 -16.57 -8.80 -23.71
N LEU A 15 -16.78 -8.37 -22.47
CA LEU A 15 -18.08 -8.13 -21.85
C LEU A 15 -18.13 -6.76 -21.18
N VAL A 16 -19.19 -5.99 -21.42
CA VAL A 16 -19.43 -4.69 -20.77
C VAL A 16 -20.84 -4.67 -20.21
N ILE A 17 -21.01 -4.17 -18.98
CA ILE A 17 -22.34 -3.93 -18.39
C ILE A 17 -22.70 -2.47 -18.62
N CYS A 18 -23.93 -2.19 -19.08
CA CYS A 18 -24.42 -0.85 -19.34
C CYS A 18 -25.79 -0.63 -18.68
N ASP A 19 -25.92 0.52 -18.03
CA ASP A 19 -27.11 0.92 -17.27
C ASP A 19 -28.17 1.67 -18.09
N LYS A 20 -27.77 2.30 -19.20
CA LYS A 20 -28.65 3.17 -20.01
C LYS A 20 -28.53 2.94 -21.50
N ASN A 21 -29.65 3.08 -22.21
CA ASN A 21 -29.71 3.04 -23.67
C ASN A 21 -28.70 3.99 -24.35
N SER A 22 -28.52 5.20 -23.83
CA SER A 22 -27.56 6.17 -24.39
C SER A 22 -26.10 5.73 -24.26
N LYS A 23 -25.73 5.05 -23.16
CA LYS A 23 -24.38 4.50 -22.97
C LYS A 23 -24.12 3.30 -23.88
N MET A 24 -25.13 2.43 -24.03
CA MET A 24 -25.07 1.30 -24.99
C MET A 24 -24.83 1.79 -26.41
N MET A 25 -25.57 2.81 -26.86
CA MET A 25 -25.37 3.41 -28.19
C MET A 25 -23.96 4.01 -28.37
N ASN A 26 -23.46 4.74 -27.37
CA ASN A 26 -22.11 5.30 -27.44
C ASN A 26 -21.02 4.22 -27.50
N LEU A 27 -21.21 3.12 -26.78
CA LEU A 27 -20.32 1.97 -26.82
C LEU A 27 -20.33 1.31 -28.20
N LEU A 28 -21.52 1.00 -28.74
CA LEU A 28 -21.68 0.34 -30.04
C LEU A 28 -21.15 1.20 -31.20
N ARG A 29 -21.37 2.53 -31.16
CA ARG A 29 -20.79 3.47 -32.16
C ARG A 29 -19.27 3.42 -32.20
N ARG A 30 -18.62 3.04 -31.11
CA ARG A 30 -17.16 2.94 -30.98
C ARG A 30 -16.65 1.51 -31.11
N LYS A 31 -17.50 0.54 -31.47
CA LYS A 31 -17.13 -0.88 -31.55
C LYS A 31 -15.89 -1.14 -32.41
N SER A 32 -15.70 -0.39 -33.48
CA SER A 32 -14.52 -0.49 -34.36
C SER A 32 -13.19 -0.30 -33.62
N SER A 33 -13.18 0.51 -32.55
CA SER A 33 -12.04 0.71 -31.65
C SER A 33 -11.90 -0.36 -30.56
N MET A 34 -12.94 -1.19 -30.35
CA MET A 34 -13.03 -2.22 -29.31
C MET A 34 -13.21 -3.61 -29.94
N LYS A 35 -12.14 -4.11 -30.57
CA LYS A 35 -12.18 -5.36 -31.34
C LYS A 35 -12.64 -6.58 -30.52
N CYS A 36 -12.29 -6.64 -29.23
CA CYS A 36 -12.58 -7.79 -28.37
C CYS A 36 -14.00 -7.81 -27.79
N LEU A 37 -14.76 -6.70 -27.85
CA LEU A 37 -16.12 -6.63 -27.30
C LEU A 37 -17.04 -7.62 -28.02
N ARG A 38 -17.69 -8.52 -27.28
CA ARG A 38 -18.60 -9.55 -27.81
C ARG A 38 -19.98 -9.47 -27.18
N THR A 39 -20.06 -9.06 -25.91
CA THR A 39 -21.31 -9.07 -25.13
C THR A 39 -21.51 -7.74 -24.41
N VAL A 40 -22.74 -7.23 -24.45
CA VAL A 40 -23.20 -6.13 -23.60
C VAL A 40 -24.32 -6.65 -22.71
N VAL A 41 -24.17 -6.51 -21.41
CA VAL A 41 -25.22 -6.80 -20.43
C VAL A 41 -26.01 -5.52 -20.19
N CYS A 42 -27.32 -5.57 -20.41
CA CYS A 42 -28.22 -4.44 -20.36
C CYS A 42 -29.00 -4.45 -19.04
N ILE A 43 -28.77 -3.46 -18.16
CA ILE A 43 -29.58 -3.32 -16.93
C ILE A 43 -30.96 -2.75 -17.28
N GLU A 44 -31.01 -1.74 -18.15
CA GLU A 44 -32.22 -1.23 -18.79
C GLU A 44 -32.50 -2.02 -20.07
N SER A 45 -33.77 -2.33 -20.35
CA SER A 45 -34.15 -3.00 -21.60
C SER A 45 -33.71 -2.18 -22.83
N PRO A 46 -33.00 -2.79 -23.79
CA PRO A 46 -32.51 -2.08 -24.98
C PRO A 46 -33.68 -1.69 -25.89
N ASN A 47 -33.67 -0.45 -26.38
CA ASN A 47 -34.63 0.00 -27.39
C ASN A 47 -34.28 -0.55 -28.78
N SER A 48 -35.18 -0.40 -29.74
CA SER A 48 -35.01 -0.94 -31.11
C SER A 48 -33.73 -0.45 -31.79
N GLU A 49 -33.33 0.80 -31.57
CA GLU A 49 -32.09 1.35 -32.15
C GLU A 49 -30.83 0.65 -31.62
N VAL A 50 -30.78 0.39 -30.30
CA VAL A 50 -29.68 -0.33 -29.66
C VAL A 50 -29.60 -1.76 -30.18
N VAL A 51 -30.74 -2.44 -30.33
CA VAL A 51 -30.78 -3.81 -30.85
C VAL A 51 -30.24 -3.85 -32.28
N SER A 52 -30.74 -3.01 -33.18
CA SER A 52 -30.26 -2.98 -34.58
C SER A 52 -28.78 -2.64 -34.68
N MET A 53 -28.29 -1.71 -33.85
CA MET A 53 -26.87 -1.35 -33.83
C MET A 53 -26.00 -2.49 -33.28
N ALA A 54 -26.47 -3.23 -32.28
CA ALA A 54 -25.74 -4.36 -31.71
C ALA A 54 -25.63 -5.50 -32.72
N GLU A 55 -26.70 -5.81 -33.43
CA GLU A 55 -26.73 -6.80 -34.52
C GLU A 55 -25.75 -6.43 -35.63
N ALA A 56 -25.79 -5.18 -36.11
CA ALA A 56 -24.86 -4.68 -37.13
C ALA A 56 -23.39 -4.79 -36.71
N ASN A 57 -23.12 -4.72 -35.40
CA ASN A 57 -21.79 -4.81 -34.81
C ASN A 57 -21.41 -6.22 -34.32
N ASN A 58 -22.25 -7.23 -34.54
CA ASN A 58 -22.09 -8.60 -34.04
C ASN A 58 -21.83 -8.65 -32.51
N VAL A 59 -22.57 -7.85 -31.75
CA VAL A 59 -22.51 -7.80 -30.28
C VAL A 59 -23.76 -8.44 -29.69
N LYS A 60 -23.59 -9.43 -28.83
CA LYS A 60 -24.69 -10.07 -28.10
C LYS A 60 -25.19 -9.15 -26.99
N LEU A 61 -26.50 -8.90 -26.95
CA LEU A 61 -27.16 -8.26 -25.82
C LEU A 61 -27.70 -9.34 -24.87
N ILE A 62 -27.52 -9.15 -23.57
CA ILE A 62 -28.06 -10.02 -22.52
C ILE A 62 -28.76 -9.13 -21.50
N ALA A 63 -30.00 -9.43 -21.14
CA ALA A 63 -30.65 -8.67 -20.07
C ALA A 63 -29.99 -9.01 -18.73
N PHE A 64 -29.78 -8.03 -17.86
CA PHE A 64 -29.14 -8.26 -16.56
C PHE A 64 -29.87 -9.32 -15.72
N GLN A 65 -31.21 -9.38 -15.86
CA GLN A 65 -32.07 -10.36 -15.20
C GLN A 65 -31.88 -11.80 -15.70
N GLU A 66 -31.31 -11.99 -16.89
CA GLU A 66 -31.00 -13.31 -17.45
C GLU A 66 -29.66 -13.86 -16.94
N LEU A 67 -28.86 -13.04 -16.25
CA LEU A 67 -27.62 -13.52 -15.64
C LEU A 67 -27.94 -14.47 -14.50
N VAL A 68 -27.22 -15.61 -14.48
CA VAL A 68 -27.28 -16.54 -13.35
C VAL A 68 -26.74 -15.80 -12.12
N PRO A 69 -27.53 -15.69 -11.03
CA PRO A 69 -27.05 -15.09 -9.80
C PRO A 69 -25.82 -15.85 -9.31
N CYS A 70 -24.74 -15.12 -9.00
CA CYS A 70 -23.56 -15.72 -8.39
C CYS A 70 -23.91 -16.30 -7.01
N LYS A 71 -23.26 -17.41 -6.65
CA LYS A 71 -23.29 -17.93 -5.29
C LYS A 71 -22.33 -17.11 -4.44
N SER A 72 -22.61 -17.01 -3.15
CA SER A 72 -21.75 -16.31 -2.20
C SER A 72 -20.31 -16.87 -2.17
N THR A 73 -20.14 -18.16 -2.45
CA THR A 73 -18.85 -18.85 -2.51
C THR A 73 -18.09 -18.66 -3.83
N ASP A 74 -18.72 -18.09 -4.86
CA ASP A 74 -18.08 -17.91 -6.15
C ASP A 74 -16.92 -16.91 -6.05
N VAL A 75 -15.87 -17.16 -6.82
CA VAL A 75 -14.75 -16.22 -6.95
C VAL A 75 -15.26 -14.96 -7.64
N CYS A 76 -15.06 -13.83 -6.98
CA CYS A 76 -15.46 -12.51 -7.48
C CYS A 76 -14.29 -11.82 -8.18
N ILE A 77 -13.10 -11.82 -7.56
CA ILE A 77 -11.90 -11.14 -8.06
C ILE A 77 -10.69 -12.05 -7.83
N ILE A 78 -9.78 -12.11 -8.81
CA ILE A 78 -8.41 -12.56 -8.58
C ILE A 78 -7.53 -11.32 -8.67
N CYS A 79 -6.95 -10.91 -7.54
CA CYS A 79 -6.12 -9.71 -7.46
C CYS A 79 -4.65 -10.13 -7.36
N TYR A 80 -3.86 -9.77 -8.37
CA TYR A 80 -2.43 -10.08 -8.38
C TYR A 80 -1.65 -9.08 -7.53
N THR A 81 -0.85 -9.59 -6.59
CA THR A 81 0.01 -8.79 -5.72
C THR A 81 1.45 -9.26 -5.82
N SER A 82 2.39 -8.33 -5.95
CA SER A 82 3.83 -8.60 -5.84
C SER A 82 4.25 -8.31 -4.40
N GLY A 83 4.30 -9.34 -3.55
CA GLY A 83 4.92 -9.24 -2.24
C GLY A 83 6.45 -9.13 -2.32
N THR A 84 7.13 -9.27 -1.18
CA THR A 84 8.61 -9.20 -1.07
C THR A 84 9.36 -10.18 -1.97
N THR A 85 8.70 -11.23 -2.47
CA THR A 85 9.27 -12.23 -3.38
C THR A 85 9.36 -11.78 -4.84
N GLY A 86 8.80 -10.61 -5.21
CA GLY A 86 8.84 -10.05 -6.57
C GLY A 86 7.94 -10.74 -7.62
N ILE A 87 7.64 -12.04 -7.45
CA ILE A 87 6.71 -12.79 -8.31
C ILE A 87 5.26 -12.46 -7.93
N PRO A 88 4.42 -11.95 -8.86
CA PRO A 88 3.01 -11.69 -8.58
C PRO A 88 2.21 -12.96 -8.28
N LYS A 89 1.48 -12.97 -7.16
CA LYS A 89 0.57 -14.06 -6.76
C LYS A 89 -0.88 -13.58 -6.82
N GLY A 90 -1.80 -14.42 -7.29
CA GLY A 90 -3.22 -14.08 -7.40
C GLY A 90 -3.96 -14.39 -6.11
N ALA A 91 -4.31 -13.36 -5.33
CA ALA A 91 -5.21 -13.49 -4.19
C ALA A 91 -6.65 -13.71 -4.67
N ILE A 92 -7.29 -14.78 -4.18
CA ILE A 92 -8.65 -15.17 -4.57
C ILE A 92 -9.65 -14.52 -3.62
N LEU A 93 -10.46 -13.59 -4.15
CA LEU A 93 -11.47 -12.86 -3.39
C LEU A 93 -12.86 -13.36 -3.80
N THR A 94 -13.56 -14.01 -2.86
CA THR A 94 -14.92 -14.49 -3.04
C THR A 94 -15.96 -13.37 -2.98
N HIS A 95 -17.13 -13.60 -3.58
CA HIS A 95 -18.26 -12.65 -3.51
C HIS A 95 -18.70 -12.40 -2.06
N TYR A 96 -18.79 -13.45 -1.25
CA TYR A 96 -19.12 -13.36 0.18
C TYR A 96 -18.16 -12.44 0.93
N GLY A 97 -16.84 -12.63 0.76
CA GLY A 97 -15.85 -11.83 1.46
C GLY A 97 -15.91 -10.35 1.06
N MET A 98 -16.01 -10.07 -0.24
CA MET A 98 -16.13 -8.69 -0.75
C MET A 98 -17.37 -7.98 -0.20
N VAL A 99 -18.53 -8.64 -0.25
CA VAL A 99 -19.78 -8.06 0.29
C VAL A 99 -19.71 -7.91 1.80
N SER A 100 -19.18 -8.90 2.53
CA SER A 100 -19.07 -8.84 3.99
C SER A 100 -18.19 -7.68 4.43
N THR A 101 -17.01 -7.51 3.83
CA THR A 101 -16.09 -6.41 4.13
C THR A 101 -16.69 -5.06 3.74
N ALA A 102 -17.37 -4.96 2.60
CA ALA A 102 -18.04 -3.73 2.18
C ALA A 102 -19.17 -3.34 3.14
N MET A 103 -20.01 -4.29 3.55
CA MET A 103 -21.10 -4.05 4.51
C MET A 103 -20.57 -3.66 5.89
N ALA A 104 -19.53 -4.35 6.36
CA ALA A 104 -18.83 -3.99 7.59
C ALA A 104 -18.30 -2.56 7.53
N GLY A 105 -17.59 -2.20 6.44
CA GLY A 105 -17.09 -0.83 6.24
C GLY A 105 -18.21 0.21 6.18
N LEU A 106 -19.33 -0.07 5.50
CA LEU A 106 -20.47 0.86 5.41
C LEU A 106 -21.11 1.14 6.78
N GLN A 107 -21.16 0.17 7.69
CA GLN A 107 -21.63 0.41 9.05
C GLN A 107 -20.77 1.46 9.78
N HIS A 108 -19.47 1.52 9.47
CA HIS A 108 -18.54 2.50 10.02
C HIS A 108 -18.61 3.89 9.37
N ILE A 109 -19.31 4.07 8.24
CA ILE A 109 -19.41 5.37 7.52
C ILE A 109 -20.84 5.75 7.17
N ASN A 110 -21.80 5.35 8.03
CA ASN A 110 -23.24 5.49 7.84
C ASN A 110 -23.78 6.93 7.74
N PHE A 111 -22.92 7.95 7.92
CA PHE A 111 -23.27 9.36 7.76
C PHE A 111 -23.14 9.86 6.31
N LEU A 112 -22.64 9.01 5.39
CA LEU A 112 -22.61 9.27 3.96
C LEU A 112 -23.94 8.85 3.30
N GLY A 113 -24.41 9.65 2.35
CA GLY A 113 -25.65 9.43 1.61
C GLY A 113 -25.43 9.07 0.14
N CYS A 114 -26.50 8.76 -0.58
CA CYS A 114 -26.47 8.44 -2.02
C CYS A 114 -26.07 9.63 -2.92
N ASP A 115 -26.17 10.86 -2.41
CA ASP A 115 -25.78 12.08 -3.12
C ASP A 115 -24.29 12.43 -2.92
N ASP A 116 -23.58 11.70 -2.06
CA ASP A 116 -22.15 11.91 -1.84
C ASP A 116 -21.32 11.34 -2.99
N VAL A 117 -20.25 12.05 -3.34
CA VAL A 117 -19.36 11.70 -4.45
C VAL A 117 -18.03 11.23 -3.89
N MET A 118 -17.64 10.00 -4.23
CA MET A 118 -16.34 9.43 -3.89
C MET A 118 -15.33 9.68 -5.01
N ILE A 119 -14.17 10.24 -4.65
CA ILE A 119 -13.00 10.29 -5.51
C ILE A 119 -12.03 9.21 -5.03
N SER A 120 -11.86 8.17 -5.82
CA SER A 120 -10.88 7.10 -5.57
C SER A 120 -9.64 7.34 -6.41
N TYR A 121 -8.57 7.85 -5.81
CA TYR A 121 -7.28 8.02 -6.46
C TYR A 121 -6.17 7.54 -5.52
N LEU A 122 -5.48 6.47 -5.93
CA LEU A 122 -4.20 6.07 -5.36
C LEU A 122 -3.13 6.81 -6.19
N PRO A 123 -2.22 7.62 -5.60
CA PRO A 123 -1.46 7.29 -4.39
C PRO A 123 -1.40 8.38 -3.30
N LEU A 124 -0.87 7.98 -2.12
CA LEU A 124 -0.57 8.78 -0.92
C LEU A 124 0.27 10.05 -1.17
N ALA A 125 0.98 10.11 -2.31
CA ALA A 125 1.88 11.19 -2.70
C ALA A 125 1.20 12.58 -2.68
N HIS A 126 -0.10 12.65 -2.97
CA HIS A 126 -0.80 13.93 -2.98
C HIS A 126 -1.00 14.55 -1.59
N SER A 127 -1.26 13.74 -0.55
CA SER A 127 -1.47 14.25 0.81
C SER A 127 -0.18 14.89 1.36
N TYR A 128 0.95 14.26 1.08
CA TYR A 128 2.28 14.73 1.50
C TYR A 128 2.76 15.93 0.69
N GLU A 129 2.61 15.91 -0.64
CA GLU A 129 2.94 17.05 -1.50
C GLU A 129 2.17 18.31 -1.09
N ARG A 130 0.88 18.16 -0.75
CA ARG A 130 0.06 19.28 -0.25
C ARG A 130 0.52 19.80 1.10
N PHE A 131 0.93 18.91 2.01
CA PHE A 131 1.53 19.31 3.28
C PHE A 131 2.78 20.17 3.07
N VAL A 132 3.70 19.72 2.20
CA VAL A 132 4.94 20.45 1.88
C VAL A 132 4.65 21.80 1.23
N GLU A 133 3.74 21.86 0.25
CA GLU A 133 3.35 23.12 -0.42
C GLU A 133 2.80 24.16 0.57
N ILE A 134 2.00 23.72 1.55
CA ILE A 134 1.46 24.60 2.60
C ILE A 134 2.60 25.12 3.48
N LEU A 135 3.51 24.25 3.92
CA LEU A 135 4.65 24.64 4.76
C LEU A 135 5.56 25.66 4.06
N GLU A 136 5.83 25.50 2.76
CA GLU A 136 6.60 26.47 1.98
C GLU A 136 5.92 27.84 1.95
N LYS A 137 4.62 27.89 1.63
CA LYS A 137 3.84 29.15 1.57
C LYS A 137 3.77 29.86 2.92
N VAL A 138 3.68 29.10 4.02
CA VAL A 138 3.63 29.63 5.38
C VAL A 138 5.00 30.14 5.82
N ASN A 139 6.08 29.42 5.50
CA ASN A 139 7.44 29.84 5.85
C ASN A 139 7.93 31.08 5.10
N ALA A 140 7.27 31.48 4.01
CA ALA A 140 7.59 32.70 3.27
C ALA A 140 7.36 34.01 4.06
N SER A 141 6.63 33.99 5.19
CA SER A 141 6.41 35.18 6.03
C SER A 141 6.25 34.83 7.51
N SER A 142 7.04 35.48 8.37
CA SER A 142 7.00 35.25 9.83
C SER A 142 5.64 35.57 10.45
N ILE A 143 4.92 36.57 9.92
CA ILE A 143 3.57 36.92 10.37
C ILE A 143 2.57 35.84 9.94
N LYS A 144 2.65 35.37 8.68
CA LYS A 144 1.81 34.25 8.21
C LYS A 144 2.06 32.99 9.02
N LYS A 145 3.33 32.69 9.34
CA LYS A 145 3.73 31.57 10.20
C LYS A 145 3.14 31.68 11.61
N LEU A 146 3.19 32.87 12.21
CA LEU A 146 2.58 33.09 13.52
C LEU A 146 1.07 32.84 13.50
N ILE A 147 0.35 33.45 12.55
CA ILE A 147 -1.11 33.29 12.39
C ILE A 147 -1.47 31.83 12.11
N PHE A 148 -0.71 31.16 11.24
CA PHE A 148 -0.91 29.76 10.90
C PHE A 148 -0.72 28.85 12.11
N ASN A 149 0.32 29.09 12.91
CA ASN A 149 0.55 28.33 14.14
C ASN A 149 -0.56 28.54 15.17
N MET A 150 -1.04 29.78 15.34
CA MET A 150 -2.20 30.07 16.19
C MET A 150 -3.45 29.31 15.73
N ALA A 151 -3.71 29.30 14.41
CA ALA A 151 -4.82 28.57 13.81
C ALA A 151 -4.70 27.06 14.05
N LEU A 152 -3.51 26.48 13.80
CA LEU A 152 -3.24 25.06 14.05
C LEU A 152 -3.40 24.69 15.53
N THR A 153 -2.89 25.50 16.46
CA THR A 153 -3.08 25.27 17.90
C THR A 153 -4.56 25.31 18.28
N ALA A 154 -5.33 26.27 17.75
CA ALA A 154 -6.75 26.35 18.00
C ALA A 154 -7.50 25.10 17.47
N LYS A 155 -7.24 24.68 16.24
CA LYS A 155 -7.84 23.47 15.65
C LYS A 155 -7.42 22.20 16.38
N SER A 156 -6.16 22.09 16.80
CA SER A 156 -5.67 20.97 17.60
C SER A 156 -6.42 20.86 18.94
N ASN A 157 -6.71 21.99 19.59
CA ASN A 157 -7.50 22.01 20.82
C ASN A 157 -8.99 21.65 20.57
N GLU A 158 -9.55 22.02 19.40
CA GLU A 158 -10.88 21.54 18.98
C GLU A 158 -10.90 20.02 18.82
N LEU A 159 -9.90 19.45 18.12
CA LEU A 159 -9.78 18.00 17.92
C LEU A 159 -9.65 17.23 19.23
N LYS A 160 -8.84 17.72 20.18
CA LYS A 160 -8.73 17.12 21.54
C LYS A 160 -10.08 17.06 22.26
N ARG A 161 -10.96 18.04 22.00
CA ARG A 161 -12.34 18.08 22.52
C ARG A 161 -13.33 17.26 21.69
N GLY A 162 -12.89 16.65 20.58
CA GLY A 162 -13.72 15.89 19.65
C GLY A 162 -14.53 16.74 18.68
N ILE A 163 -14.14 17.99 18.48
CA ILE A 163 -14.82 18.90 17.57
C ILE A 163 -14.10 18.82 16.23
N VAL A 164 -14.76 18.21 15.25
CA VAL A 164 -14.33 18.17 13.84
C VAL A 164 -15.27 19.06 13.04
N ARG A 165 -14.73 20.13 12.46
CA ARG A 165 -15.48 21.15 11.72
C ARG A 165 -14.57 21.87 10.73
N ASN A 166 -15.16 22.48 9.70
CA ASN A 166 -14.46 23.24 8.67
C ASN A 166 -15.04 24.67 8.47
N ASP A 167 -15.80 25.19 9.45
CA ASP A 167 -16.54 26.44 9.34
C ASP A 167 -16.16 27.49 10.42
N SER A 168 -15.08 27.25 11.17
CA SER A 168 -14.61 28.17 12.20
C SER A 168 -14.04 29.47 11.63
N PHE A 169 -13.76 30.43 12.50
CA PHE A 169 -13.03 31.65 12.12
C PHE A 169 -11.69 31.32 11.46
N TRP A 170 -10.93 30.37 12.02
CA TRP A 170 -9.63 29.94 11.49
C TRP A 170 -9.74 29.24 10.14
N ASP A 171 -10.82 28.47 9.93
CA ASP A 171 -11.09 27.85 8.62
C ASP A 171 -11.29 28.92 7.55
N LYS A 172 -12.09 29.95 7.84
CA LYS A 172 -12.35 31.05 6.91
C LYS A 172 -11.14 31.93 6.63
N LEU A 173 -10.29 32.15 7.64
CA LEU A 173 -9.13 33.04 7.56
C LEU A 173 -7.88 32.38 7.00
N VAL A 174 -7.62 31.11 7.35
CA VAL A 174 -6.33 30.45 7.15
C VAL A 174 -6.45 29.21 6.27
N PHE A 175 -7.44 28.35 6.51
CA PHE A 175 -7.51 27.02 5.86
C PHE A 175 -8.42 26.96 4.63
N ARG A 176 -9.13 28.05 4.30
CA ARG A 176 -10.11 28.10 3.21
C ARG A 176 -9.54 27.61 1.88
N ASP A 177 -8.36 28.10 1.49
CA ASP A 177 -7.76 27.73 0.20
C ASP A 177 -7.41 26.24 0.15
N ILE A 178 -6.94 25.67 1.26
CA ILE A 178 -6.63 24.24 1.39
C ILE A 178 -7.92 23.42 1.26
N GLN A 179 -8.99 23.82 1.96
CA GLN A 179 -10.28 23.15 1.90
C GLN A 179 -10.90 23.23 0.51
N GLN A 180 -10.82 24.39 -0.15
CA GLN A 180 -11.29 24.59 -1.53
C GLN A 180 -10.50 23.78 -2.55
N SER A 181 -9.20 23.56 -2.32
CA SER A 181 -8.39 22.68 -3.19
C SER A 181 -8.90 21.23 -3.21
N LEU A 182 -9.57 20.79 -2.15
CA LEU A 182 -10.25 19.48 -2.04
C LEU A 182 -11.74 19.54 -2.41
N GLY A 183 -12.20 20.68 -2.96
CA GLY A 183 -13.59 20.92 -3.39
C GLY A 183 -14.51 21.48 -2.31
N GLY A 184 -13.99 21.80 -1.11
CA GLY A 184 -14.70 22.53 -0.06
C GLY A 184 -15.88 21.80 0.62
N ARG A 185 -16.18 20.57 0.19
CA ARG A 185 -17.31 19.76 0.68
C ARG A 185 -16.87 18.37 1.16
N THR A 186 -15.59 18.20 1.48
CA THR A 186 -15.02 16.94 1.95
C THR A 186 -15.61 16.56 3.32
N LYS A 187 -16.28 15.41 3.39
CA LYS A 187 -16.86 14.89 4.64
C LYS A 187 -15.98 13.84 5.32
N LEU A 188 -15.34 12.99 4.51
CA LEU A 188 -14.53 11.86 4.95
C LEU A 188 -13.28 11.74 4.07
N ILE A 189 -12.15 11.47 4.71
CA ILE A 189 -10.95 10.94 4.06
C ILE A 189 -10.66 9.59 4.71
N ALA A 190 -10.62 8.53 3.90
CA ALA A 190 -10.15 7.22 4.34
C ALA A 190 -8.72 7.02 3.84
N THR A 191 -7.84 6.54 4.70
CA THR A 191 -6.45 6.23 4.36
C THR A 191 -6.08 4.83 4.84
N GLY A 192 -5.09 4.22 4.19
CA GLY A 192 -4.64 2.86 4.42
C GLY A 192 -3.48 2.52 3.48
N SER A 193 -3.17 1.23 3.35
CA SER A 193 -2.08 0.67 2.54
C SER A 193 -0.66 0.99 3.01
N ALA A 194 -0.42 2.14 3.65
CA ALA A 194 0.84 2.49 4.29
C ALA A 194 0.56 3.38 5.52
N PRO A 195 1.38 3.29 6.58
CA PRO A 195 1.19 4.10 7.77
C PRO A 195 1.45 5.59 7.47
N LEU A 196 0.51 6.47 7.84
CA LEU A 196 0.80 7.90 7.93
C LEU A 196 1.54 8.19 9.24
N SER A 197 2.45 9.17 9.21
CA SER A 197 3.01 9.68 10.45
C SER A 197 1.93 10.41 11.26
N SER A 198 1.97 10.26 12.59
CA SER A 198 1.03 10.88 13.52
C SER A 198 0.92 12.40 13.35
N ASN A 199 2.04 13.05 12.99
CA ASN A 199 2.10 14.49 12.74
C ASN A 199 1.32 14.89 11.49
N VAL A 200 1.45 14.12 10.40
CA VAL A 200 0.72 14.38 9.14
C VAL A 200 -0.78 14.16 9.35
N LEU A 201 -1.19 13.08 10.04
CA LEU A 201 -2.60 12.84 10.32
C LEU A 201 -3.22 13.97 11.17
N SER A 202 -2.52 14.37 12.24
CA SER A 202 -2.95 15.48 13.11
C SER A 202 -3.11 16.78 12.33
N PHE A 203 -2.14 17.08 11.48
CA PHE A 203 -2.17 18.26 10.62
C PHE A 203 -3.37 18.22 9.68
N LEU A 204 -3.57 17.11 8.96
CA LEU A 204 -4.68 16.97 8.00
C LEU A 204 -6.04 17.10 8.68
N ARG A 205 -6.23 16.46 9.85
CA ARG A 205 -7.44 16.61 10.66
C ARG A 205 -7.70 18.08 11.05
N CYS A 206 -6.65 18.84 11.35
CA CYS A 206 -6.77 20.26 11.71
C CYS A 206 -7.16 21.15 10.52
N VAL A 207 -6.49 20.98 9.38
CA VAL A 207 -6.61 21.93 8.25
C VAL A 207 -7.79 21.63 7.34
N VAL A 208 -8.11 20.35 7.12
CA VAL A 208 -9.24 19.95 6.28
C VAL A 208 -10.55 20.07 7.06
N GLY A 209 -10.53 19.77 8.36
CA GLY A 209 -11.69 19.90 9.22
C GLY A 209 -12.79 18.87 8.94
N CYS A 210 -12.42 17.70 8.38
CA CYS A 210 -13.31 16.57 8.13
C CYS A 210 -12.90 15.33 8.93
N VAL A 211 -13.74 14.30 8.92
CA VAL A 211 -13.40 13.00 9.52
C VAL A 211 -12.28 12.37 8.69
N ILE A 212 -11.23 11.87 9.36
CA ILE A 212 -10.15 11.11 8.73
C ILE A 212 -9.97 9.80 9.48
N VAL A 213 -10.15 8.67 8.78
CA VAL A 213 -10.02 7.32 9.35
C VAL A 213 -8.84 6.58 8.72
N GLU A 214 -8.08 5.88 9.57
CA GLU A 214 -7.05 4.93 9.14
C GLU A 214 -7.60 3.50 9.19
N GLY A 215 -7.37 2.76 8.12
CA GLY A 215 -7.71 1.34 8.05
C GLY A 215 -6.49 0.50 7.67
N TYR A 216 -6.37 -0.65 8.30
CA TYR A 216 -5.38 -1.66 7.94
C TYR A 216 -6.05 -2.86 7.29
N GLY A 217 -5.35 -3.45 6.33
CA GLY A 217 -5.85 -4.55 5.53
C GLY A 217 -4.85 -5.01 4.49
N GLN A 218 -5.12 -6.16 3.92
CA GLN A 218 -4.34 -6.78 2.85
C GLN A 218 -5.27 -7.24 1.74
N THR A 219 -4.71 -7.55 0.58
CA THR A 219 -5.53 -8.05 -0.53
C THR A 219 -6.19 -9.37 -0.14
N GLU A 220 -5.44 -10.24 0.53
CA GLU A 220 -5.81 -11.55 1.05
C GLU A 220 -6.96 -11.52 2.06
N THR A 221 -7.21 -10.36 2.71
CA THR A 221 -8.32 -10.13 3.65
C THR A 221 -9.49 -9.39 2.99
N HIS A 222 -9.56 -9.37 1.66
CA HIS A 222 -10.56 -8.64 0.88
C HIS A 222 -10.49 -7.12 1.11
N GLY A 223 -9.29 -6.60 1.34
CA GLY A 223 -9.04 -5.20 1.65
C GLY A 223 -8.96 -4.97 3.15
N VAL A 224 -9.75 -4.02 3.66
CA VAL A 224 -9.72 -3.58 5.06
C VAL A 224 -10.12 -4.71 6.02
N CYS A 225 -9.35 -4.92 7.09
CA CYS A 225 -9.64 -5.88 8.16
C CYS A 225 -9.80 -5.22 9.54
N SER A 226 -9.28 -4.00 9.71
CA SER A 226 -9.50 -3.14 10.88
C SER A 226 -9.65 -1.69 10.43
N LEU A 227 -10.53 -0.95 11.11
CA LEU A 227 -10.85 0.42 10.73
C LEU A 227 -11.06 1.28 11.98
N GLN A 228 -10.45 2.47 11.97
CA GLN A 228 -10.63 3.44 13.03
C GLN A 228 -12.08 3.93 13.12
N HIS A 229 -12.61 4.06 14.33
CA HIS A 229 -13.96 4.55 14.55
C HIS A 229 -14.06 6.06 14.28
N ILE A 230 -15.18 6.55 13.71
CA ILE A 230 -15.35 7.98 13.34
C ILE A 230 -15.12 8.94 14.52
N GLY A 231 -15.52 8.50 15.73
CA GLY A 231 -15.39 9.27 16.95
C GLY A 231 -14.07 9.09 17.68
N ASP A 232 -13.20 8.23 17.18
CA ASP A 232 -11.90 7.97 17.77
C ASP A 232 -10.94 9.13 17.49
N ARG A 233 -10.21 9.50 18.53
CA ARG A 233 -9.32 10.67 18.56
C ARG A 233 -7.86 10.27 18.64
N GLU A 234 -7.59 9.01 18.96
CA GLU A 234 -6.25 8.49 19.01
C GLU A 234 -5.61 8.51 17.62
N ILE A 235 -4.28 8.55 17.61
CA ILE A 235 -3.48 8.69 16.41
C ILE A 235 -2.44 7.58 16.42
N GLY A 236 -2.19 6.96 15.27
CA GLY A 236 -1.22 5.87 15.15
C GLY A 236 -1.81 4.49 15.44
N GLU A 237 -3.13 4.37 15.49
CA GLU A 237 -3.85 3.10 15.53
C GLU A 237 -4.87 2.99 14.41
N VAL A 238 -5.16 1.75 14.02
CA VAL A 238 -6.02 1.41 12.87
C VAL A 238 -7.40 0.91 13.29
N GLY A 239 -7.72 1.05 14.58
CA GLY A 239 -8.99 0.68 15.17
C GLY A 239 -9.19 -0.83 15.37
N PRO A 240 -10.39 -1.22 15.82
CA PRO A 240 -10.74 -2.61 16.05
C PRO A 240 -10.88 -3.40 14.74
N PRO A 241 -10.83 -4.75 14.81
CA PRO A 241 -11.22 -5.60 13.69
C PRO A 241 -12.64 -5.27 13.19
N LEU A 242 -12.85 -5.39 11.89
CA LEU A 242 -14.20 -5.35 11.32
C LEU A 242 -15.04 -6.52 11.86
N PRO A 243 -16.37 -6.38 11.94
CA PRO A 243 -17.26 -7.46 12.43
C PRO A 243 -17.14 -8.80 11.68
N CYS A 244 -16.64 -8.78 10.44
CA CYS A 244 -16.40 -9.96 9.62
C CYS A 244 -14.99 -10.55 9.75
N CYS A 245 -14.14 -9.99 10.62
CA CYS A 245 -12.73 -10.36 10.76
C CYS A 245 -12.41 -10.77 12.20
N TYR A 246 -11.59 -11.81 12.34
CA TYR A 246 -10.92 -12.16 13.59
C TYR A 246 -9.42 -11.90 13.43
N ILE A 247 -8.83 -11.19 14.39
CA ILE A 247 -7.40 -10.95 14.45
C ILE A 247 -6.85 -11.68 15.66
N LYS A 248 -5.77 -12.45 15.46
CA LYS A 248 -5.09 -13.20 16.50
C LYS A 248 -3.58 -13.06 16.30
N LEU A 249 -2.87 -12.78 17.40
CA LEU A 249 -1.42 -12.89 17.45
C LEU A 249 -1.03 -14.36 17.66
N VAL A 250 -0.01 -14.80 16.94
CA VAL A 250 0.54 -16.15 17.01
C VAL A 250 2.06 -16.04 17.16
N ASP A 251 2.63 -16.87 18.02
CA ASP A 251 4.08 -16.94 18.22
C ASP A 251 4.75 -17.46 16.95
N ILE A 252 5.93 -16.93 16.64
CA ILE A 252 6.83 -17.37 15.58
C ILE A 252 8.18 -17.67 16.24
N PRO A 253 8.35 -18.86 16.85
CA PRO A 253 9.56 -19.22 17.58
C PRO A 253 10.83 -19.15 16.74
N GLU A 254 10.73 -19.43 15.44
CA GLU A 254 11.86 -19.39 14.50
C GLU A 254 12.42 -17.97 14.30
N MET A 255 11.58 -16.96 14.50
CA MET A 255 11.98 -15.54 14.47
C MET A 255 12.12 -14.94 15.87
N ASN A 256 12.04 -15.76 16.92
CA ASN A 256 12.04 -15.34 18.31
C ASN A 256 10.94 -14.28 18.61
N TYR A 257 9.78 -14.40 17.97
CA TYR A 257 8.63 -13.53 18.20
C TYR A 257 7.60 -14.27 19.03
N PHE A 258 7.39 -13.84 20.27
CA PHE A 258 6.42 -14.42 21.17
C PHE A 258 5.35 -13.38 21.53
N SER A 259 4.09 -13.76 21.38
CA SER A 259 2.92 -12.93 21.73
C SER A 259 2.86 -12.58 23.21
N SER A 260 3.54 -13.33 24.08
CA SER A 260 3.67 -13.06 25.52
C SER A 260 4.77 -12.06 25.86
N GLU A 261 5.72 -11.80 24.96
CA GLU A 261 6.85 -10.92 25.22
C GLU A 261 6.60 -9.53 24.65
N ASN A 262 6.45 -8.54 25.55
CA ASN A 262 6.37 -7.12 25.18
C ASN A 262 7.79 -6.51 25.04
N ASN A 263 8.73 -7.30 24.52
CA ASN A 263 10.16 -7.02 24.57
C ASN A 263 10.63 -6.58 23.18
N GLY A 264 10.99 -5.31 23.06
CA GLY A 264 11.42 -4.65 21.82
C GLY A 264 12.74 -5.15 21.20
N GLU A 265 13.26 -6.32 21.59
CA GLU A 265 14.50 -6.88 21.01
C GLU A 265 14.25 -7.72 19.74
N GLY A 266 12.99 -8.00 19.42
CA GLY A 266 12.52 -8.56 18.15
C GLY A 266 11.68 -7.57 17.33
N GLU A 267 11.90 -6.26 17.46
CA GLU A 267 11.10 -5.29 16.72
C GLU A 267 11.26 -5.46 15.21
N TYR A 268 10.16 -5.84 14.55
CA TYR A 268 10.05 -5.72 13.10
C TYR A 268 10.22 -4.25 12.74
N ILE A 269 11.38 -3.93 12.18
CA ILE A 269 11.64 -2.61 11.61
C ILE A 269 10.97 -2.57 10.24
N ALA A 270 9.84 -1.87 10.14
CA ALA A 270 9.25 -1.49 8.86
C ALA A 270 10.11 -0.37 8.23
N PRO A 271 10.92 -0.63 7.19
CA PRO A 271 11.79 0.38 6.62
C PRO A 271 10.99 1.58 6.12
N GLU A 272 9.78 1.34 5.57
CA GLU A 272 8.90 2.40 5.07
C GLU A 272 8.48 3.38 6.18
N LYS A 273 8.32 2.89 7.42
CA LYS A 273 8.01 3.77 8.58
C LYS A 273 9.16 4.73 8.84
N ILE A 274 10.40 4.25 8.78
CA ILE A 274 11.60 5.08 8.99
C ILE A 274 11.77 6.06 7.83
N GLU A 275 11.61 5.59 6.59
CA GLU A 275 11.65 6.41 5.38
C GLU A 275 10.64 7.56 5.46
N ASN A 276 9.37 7.27 5.81
CA ASN A 276 8.30 8.26 5.95
C ASN A 276 8.55 9.33 7.03
N ILE A 277 9.40 9.03 8.02
CA ILE A 277 9.80 9.99 9.05
C ILE A 277 10.96 10.84 8.54
N TYR A 278 12.02 10.21 8.04
CA TYR A 278 13.25 10.93 7.65
C TYR A 278 13.11 11.72 6.35
N ILE A 279 12.20 11.33 5.45
CA ILE A 279 11.86 12.13 4.25
C ILE A 279 11.28 13.51 4.59
N GLN A 280 10.89 13.76 5.84
CA GLN A 280 10.41 15.06 6.32
C GLN A 280 11.54 16.07 6.53
N SER A 281 12.81 15.63 6.49
CA SER A 281 13.96 16.54 6.54
C SER A 281 14.00 17.42 5.29
N THR A 282 14.17 18.73 5.47
CA THR A 282 14.28 19.70 4.36
C THR A 282 15.50 19.45 3.46
N PHE A 283 16.42 18.56 3.87
CA PHE A 283 17.63 18.23 3.13
C PHE A 283 17.55 16.90 2.36
N ILE A 284 16.49 16.11 2.57
CA ILE A 284 16.37 14.76 2.02
C ILE A 284 15.27 14.77 0.95
N SER A 285 15.65 14.55 -0.31
CA SER A 285 14.69 14.45 -1.43
C SER A 285 14.14 13.03 -1.62
N GLN A 286 14.99 12.02 -1.39
CA GLN A 286 14.67 10.60 -1.47
C GLN A 286 15.47 9.86 -0.39
N ILE A 287 14.89 8.82 0.18
CA ILE A 287 15.54 7.96 1.17
C ILE A 287 15.19 6.51 0.89
N PHE A 288 16.16 5.63 1.14
CA PHE A 288 16.01 4.19 1.11
C PHE A 288 16.65 3.62 2.37
N VAL A 289 15.89 2.90 3.17
CA VAL A 289 16.33 2.29 4.43
C VAL A 289 16.54 0.80 4.19
N HIS A 290 17.76 0.33 4.45
CA HIS A 290 18.15 -1.07 4.35
C HIS A 290 18.55 -1.60 5.72
N GLY A 291 18.08 -2.81 6.06
CA GLY A 291 18.49 -3.55 7.25
C GLY A 291 19.15 -4.87 6.87
N ASP A 292 20.24 -5.22 7.57
CA ASP A 292 20.93 -6.51 7.43
C ASP A 292 20.86 -7.28 8.76
N SER A 293 19.92 -8.23 8.84
CA SER A 293 19.69 -9.05 10.05
C SER A 293 20.84 -10.02 10.35
N LEU A 294 21.77 -10.25 9.41
CA LEU A 294 22.88 -11.19 9.58
C LEU A 294 24.18 -10.53 10.03
N GLN A 295 24.20 -9.20 10.20
CA GLN A 295 25.42 -8.47 10.54
C GLN A 295 26.10 -9.00 11.82
N ARG A 296 25.33 -9.31 12.86
CA ARG A 296 25.84 -9.86 14.13
C ARG A 296 26.42 -11.26 13.94
N LEU A 297 25.67 -12.15 13.28
CA LEU A 297 26.12 -13.52 13.00
C LEU A 297 27.40 -13.53 12.15
N ARG A 298 27.49 -12.67 11.13
CA ARG A 298 28.70 -12.53 10.31
C ARG A 298 29.90 -12.09 11.15
N LYS A 299 29.70 -11.14 12.06
CA LYS A 299 30.76 -10.70 12.98
C LYS A 299 31.24 -11.85 13.86
N ASP A 300 30.32 -12.56 14.51
CA ASP A 300 30.66 -13.65 15.44
C ASP A 300 31.43 -14.78 14.72
N ILE A 301 31.02 -15.15 13.50
CA ILE A 301 31.74 -16.13 12.67
C ILE A 301 33.11 -15.61 12.24
N LEU A 302 33.21 -14.33 11.85
CA LEU A 302 34.48 -13.74 11.42
C LEU A 302 35.49 -13.67 12.57
N ASP A 303 35.03 -13.35 13.77
CA ASP A 303 35.84 -13.32 14.99
C ASP A 303 36.35 -14.73 15.33
N ASP A 304 35.50 -15.76 15.23
CA ASP A 304 35.89 -17.17 15.44
C ASP A 304 36.91 -17.65 14.39
N LEU A 305 36.66 -17.38 13.09
CA LEU A 305 37.59 -17.71 12.01
C LEU A 305 38.94 -17.01 12.15
N THR A 306 38.93 -15.75 12.57
CA THR A 306 40.15 -14.97 12.81
C THR A 306 40.95 -15.56 13.98
N LYS A 307 40.27 -16.00 15.04
CA LYS A 307 40.90 -16.69 16.17
C LYS A 307 41.54 -18.00 15.72
N LEU A 308 40.79 -18.87 15.04
CA LEU A 308 41.29 -20.14 14.51
C LEU A 308 42.49 -19.94 13.57
N GLY A 309 42.43 -18.94 12.70
CA GLY A 309 43.53 -18.62 11.78
C GLY A 309 44.79 -18.20 12.53
N LYS A 310 44.68 -17.36 13.56
CA LYS A 310 45.82 -16.95 14.40
C LYS A 310 46.42 -18.13 15.15
N ASP A 311 45.58 -18.97 15.75
CA ASP A 311 46.03 -20.15 16.50
C ASP A 311 46.74 -21.17 15.59
N ALA A 312 46.34 -21.24 14.31
CA ALA A 312 46.99 -22.05 13.28
C ALA A 312 48.23 -21.38 12.62
N GLY A 313 48.59 -20.16 13.02
CA GLY A 313 49.78 -19.45 12.50
C GLY A 313 49.60 -18.76 11.14
N LEU A 314 48.37 -18.53 10.69
CA LEU A 314 48.10 -17.81 9.43
C LEU A 314 48.51 -16.33 9.53
N ALA A 315 49.22 -15.84 8.52
CA ALA A 315 49.63 -14.45 8.42
C ALA A 315 48.42 -13.52 8.26
N SER A 316 48.59 -12.23 8.57
CA SER A 316 47.49 -11.25 8.58
C SER A 316 46.76 -11.08 7.23
N PHE A 317 47.45 -11.35 6.12
CA PHE A 317 46.91 -11.32 4.75
C PHE A 317 46.21 -12.63 4.34
N GLU A 318 46.42 -13.72 5.09
CA GLU A 318 45.74 -15.01 4.91
C GLU A 318 44.44 -15.10 5.72
N GLN A 319 44.25 -14.18 6.67
CA GLN A 319 43.03 -14.07 7.47
C GLN A 319 41.84 -13.65 6.61
N VAL A 320 40.72 -14.33 6.78
CA VAL A 320 39.44 -13.97 6.14
C VAL A 320 39.04 -12.56 6.56
N LYS A 321 38.70 -11.71 5.59
CA LYS A 321 38.32 -10.29 5.82
C LYS A 321 36.82 -10.04 5.68
N ALA A 322 36.15 -10.87 4.89
CA ALA A 322 34.72 -10.80 4.65
C ALA A 322 34.19 -12.22 4.43
N LEU A 323 32.92 -12.43 4.77
CA LEU A 323 32.26 -13.70 4.59
C LEU A 323 30.84 -13.51 4.07
N HIS A 324 30.44 -14.40 3.16
CA HIS A 324 29.09 -14.49 2.64
C HIS A 324 28.43 -15.75 3.22
N ILE A 325 27.28 -15.58 3.88
CA ILE A 325 26.52 -16.69 4.48
C ILE A 325 25.46 -17.12 3.48
N HIS A 326 25.54 -18.38 3.05
CA HIS A 326 24.57 -18.97 2.13
C HIS A 326 23.67 -19.96 2.91
N PRO A 327 22.33 -19.93 2.73
CA PRO A 327 21.42 -20.78 3.50
C PRO A 327 21.45 -22.25 3.07
N GLU A 328 21.82 -22.55 1.83
CA GLU A 328 21.92 -23.93 1.33
C GLU A 328 23.32 -24.51 1.46
N LEU A 329 23.40 -25.77 1.89
CA LEU A 329 24.65 -26.53 1.98
C LEU A 329 25.20 -26.91 0.59
N MET A 330 26.51 -27.08 0.50
CA MET A 330 27.15 -27.58 -0.72
C MET A 330 26.91 -29.10 -0.82
N THR A 331 26.36 -29.58 -1.92
CA THR A 331 26.10 -31.00 -2.14
C THR A 331 26.61 -31.46 -3.52
N VAL A 332 26.63 -32.77 -3.75
CA VAL A 332 26.88 -33.32 -5.09
C VAL A 332 25.68 -33.04 -6.00
N GLU A 333 24.48 -33.06 -5.43
CA GLU A 333 23.18 -32.89 -6.11
C GLU A 333 22.99 -31.48 -6.66
N ASN A 334 23.35 -30.44 -5.90
CA ASN A 334 23.35 -29.05 -6.39
C ASN A 334 24.60 -28.72 -7.23
N GLY A 335 25.41 -29.72 -7.56
CA GLY A 335 26.55 -29.59 -8.46
C GLY A 335 27.77 -28.88 -7.85
N LEU A 336 27.71 -28.42 -6.59
CA LEU A 336 28.76 -27.63 -5.94
C LEU A 336 29.93 -28.47 -5.41
N LEU A 337 29.71 -29.78 -5.24
CA LEU A 337 30.73 -30.77 -4.90
C LEU A 337 30.95 -31.77 -6.04
N THR A 338 32.17 -32.29 -6.14
CA THR A 338 32.44 -33.51 -6.90
C THR A 338 31.82 -34.71 -6.18
N PRO A 339 31.59 -35.85 -6.87
CA PRO A 339 31.17 -37.10 -6.21
C PRO A 339 32.09 -37.56 -5.06
N THR A 340 33.32 -37.04 -5.00
CA THR A 340 34.32 -37.25 -3.95
C THR A 340 34.33 -36.16 -2.87
N MET A 341 33.26 -35.37 -2.77
CA MET A 341 33.07 -34.28 -1.78
C MET A 341 34.09 -33.14 -1.87
N LYS A 342 34.78 -32.98 -3.01
CA LYS A 342 35.67 -31.84 -3.24
C LYS A 342 34.88 -30.65 -3.80
N VAL A 343 35.20 -29.45 -3.33
CA VAL A 343 34.57 -28.22 -3.81
C VAL A 343 34.92 -27.93 -5.27
N LYS A 344 33.91 -27.72 -6.13
CA LYS A 344 34.10 -27.27 -7.52
C LYS A 344 34.31 -25.75 -7.60
N ARG A 345 35.57 -25.32 -7.62
CA ARG A 345 35.94 -23.88 -7.51
C ARG A 345 35.55 -23.01 -8.71
N LYS A 346 35.54 -23.56 -9.94
CA LYS A 346 35.21 -22.80 -11.16
C LYS A 346 33.72 -22.46 -11.24
N ASP A 347 32.88 -23.44 -10.94
CA ASP A 347 31.41 -23.31 -11.01
C ASP A 347 30.89 -22.33 -9.94
N LYS A 348 31.49 -22.36 -8.74
CA LYS A 348 31.18 -21.42 -7.65
C LYS A 348 31.57 -19.98 -7.93
N ARG A 349 32.68 -19.76 -8.64
CA ARG A 349 33.09 -18.39 -8.98
C ARG A 349 32.01 -17.72 -9.81
N HIS A 350 31.37 -18.42 -10.74
CA HIS A 350 30.27 -17.87 -11.53
C HIS A 350 28.98 -17.70 -10.72
N GLN A 351 28.66 -18.66 -9.85
CA GLN A 351 27.40 -18.66 -9.11
C GLN A 351 27.33 -17.62 -7.97
N PHE A 352 28.45 -17.33 -7.32
CA PHE A 352 28.50 -16.43 -6.16
C PHE A 352 29.29 -15.15 -6.42
N PHE A 353 29.69 -14.87 -7.68
CA PHE A 353 30.57 -13.73 -7.98
C PHE A 353 29.96 -12.39 -7.56
N GLU A 354 28.71 -12.17 -7.94
CA GLU A 354 28.00 -10.90 -7.73
C GLU A 354 27.72 -10.68 -6.24
N ASP A 355 27.29 -11.73 -5.53
CA ASP A 355 26.99 -11.70 -4.10
C ASP A 355 28.25 -11.49 -3.24
N ILE A 356 29.36 -12.16 -3.58
CA ILE A 356 30.64 -11.99 -2.89
C ILE A 356 31.16 -10.57 -3.14
N SER A 357 31.07 -10.08 -4.38
CA SER A 357 31.50 -8.72 -4.72
C SER A 357 30.70 -7.70 -3.92
N PHE A 358 29.36 -7.82 -3.87
CA PHE A 358 28.51 -6.91 -3.10
C PHE A 358 28.81 -6.94 -1.59
N SER A 359 29.04 -8.13 -1.01
CA SER A 359 29.38 -8.28 0.42
C SER A 359 30.72 -7.62 0.81
N CYS A 360 31.70 -7.60 -0.10
CA CYS A 360 32.99 -6.95 0.10
C CYS A 360 32.91 -5.41 0.04
N TRP A 361 31.89 -4.82 -0.58
CA TRP A 361 31.69 -3.36 -0.60
C TRP A 361 31.04 -2.81 0.68
N ASN A 362 30.25 -3.63 1.39
CA ASN A 362 29.58 -3.23 2.63
C ASN A 362 30.44 -3.41 3.90
N THR A 363 31.64 -3.96 3.78
CA THR A 363 32.63 -3.97 4.87
C THR A 363 33.47 -2.70 4.76
N ASN A 364 32.94 -1.59 5.31
CA ASN A 364 33.73 -0.39 5.52
C ASN A 364 34.96 -0.71 6.39
N ILE A 365 36.10 -0.18 5.94
CA ILE A 365 37.23 0.21 6.78
C ILE A 365 36.75 1.12 7.91
#